data_AF-A0A2E7CA99-F1
#
_entry.id   AF-A0A2E7CA99-F1
#
_cell.length_a   1.000
_cell.length_b   1.000
_cell.length_c   1.000
_cell.angle_alpha   90.00
_cell.angle_beta   90.00
_cell.angle_gamma   90.00
#
_symmetry.space_group_name_H-M   'P 1'
#
loop_
_entity.id
_entity.type
_entity.pdbx_description
1 polymer ?
#
loop_
_entity_poly.entity_id
_entity_poly.type
_entity_poly.pdbx_seq_one_letter_code
_entity_poly.pdbx_strand_id
1 'polypeptide(L)'
;MLKWFKKNKDGNKPNTSGNKRLTEEQKTAREEAKKLAQKAAEDAVIAKAKKVREVREKAARSSAENKANIKAEQKKKRAENNTTGKIIRDIISGKFLTGEGVVAHVPFLLFLCGIFLANIGLGYKFENIERNKMKTKRTLEEVNAEYKTLMSDLESRLQQSRVEQAIKDLGLEQPLNQPILLEENGDE
;
A
#
# COMPACT_ATOMS: atom_id res chain seq x y z
N MET A 1 -26.55 23.90 43.67
CA MET A 1 -27.84 24.63 43.67
C MET A 1 -28.97 23.62 43.84
N LEU A 2 -30.00 24.00 44.61
CA LEU A 2 -31.28 23.29 44.88
C LEU A 2 -31.12 21.92 45.57
N LYS A 3 -31.19 21.72 46.89
CA LYS A 3 -32.14 22.15 47.94
C LYS A 3 -33.61 21.92 47.58
N TRP A 4 -34.16 20.78 48.02
CA TRP A 4 -35.51 20.71 48.59
C TRP A 4 -35.55 19.58 49.64
N PHE A 5 -35.42 19.95 50.92
CA PHE A 5 -36.51 20.15 51.90
C PHE A 5 -36.95 18.82 52.53
N LYS A 6 -36.53 18.47 53.74
CA LYS A 6 -36.82 19.06 55.08
C LYS A 6 -38.05 18.40 55.71
N LYS A 7 -37.84 17.70 56.84
CA LYS A 7 -38.45 17.92 58.18
C LYS A 7 -38.39 16.60 58.98
N ASN A 8 -37.42 16.39 59.88
CA ASN A 8 -37.35 16.85 61.28
C ASN A 8 -38.61 16.55 62.12
N LYS A 9 -38.52 15.65 63.10
CA LYS A 9 -38.31 15.96 64.53
C LYS A 9 -38.92 14.91 65.46
N ASP A 10 -38.10 14.55 66.44
CA ASP A 10 -38.39 14.43 67.87
C ASP A 10 -39.55 13.55 68.34
N GLY A 11 -39.22 12.56 69.18
CA GLY A 11 -40.25 11.86 69.95
C GLY A 11 -39.73 10.74 70.83
N ASN A 12 -38.73 11.01 71.68
CA ASN A 12 -38.49 10.19 72.86
C ASN A 12 -39.72 10.22 73.79
N LYS A 13 -40.18 9.03 74.22
CA LYS A 13 -40.90 8.65 75.46
C LYS A 13 -42.01 7.62 75.16
N PRO A 14 -42.41 6.80 76.15
CA PRO A 14 -41.62 5.93 77.00
C PRO A 14 -42.07 4.46 76.86
N ASN A 15 -41.27 3.58 77.42
CA ASN A 15 -41.51 2.15 77.56
C ASN A 15 -42.79 1.89 78.39
N THR A 16 -43.84 1.36 77.76
CA THR A 16 -44.92 0.68 78.47
C THR A 16 -44.95 -0.77 77.98
N SER A 17 -44.03 -1.57 78.49
CA SER A 17 -44.06 -3.03 78.41
C SER A 17 -45.23 -3.56 79.25
N GLY A 18 -46.45 -3.41 78.74
CA GLY A 18 -47.54 -4.25 79.15
C GLY A 18 -47.37 -5.60 78.45
N ASN A 19 -47.17 -6.68 79.21
CA ASN A 19 -47.31 -8.04 78.69
C ASN A 19 -48.78 -8.28 78.30
N LYS A 20 -49.26 -7.66 77.21
CA LYS A 20 -50.43 -8.14 76.51
C LYS A 20 -49.99 -9.41 75.80
N ARG A 21 -50.39 -10.56 76.36
CA ARG A 21 -50.31 -11.85 75.66
C ARG A 21 -50.97 -11.61 74.30
N LEU A 22 -50.22 -11.80 73.21
CA LEU A 22 -50.81 -11.72 71.87
C LEU A 22 -52.03 -12.63 71.88
N THR A 23 -53.21 -12.05 71.61
CA THR A 23 -54.43 -12.82 71.39
C THR A 23 -54.18 -13.76 70.21
N GLU A 24 -54.79 -14.94 70.22
CA GLU A 24 -54.52 -16.00 69.24
C GLU A 24 -54.66 -15.51 67.78
N GLU A 25 -55.55 -14.55 67.54
CA GLU A 25 -55.75 -13.88 66.25
C GLU A 25 -54.52 -13.09 65.75
N GLN A 26 -53.72 -12.51 66.64
CA GLN A 26 -52.51 -11.76 66.25
C GLN A 26 -51.35 -12.69 65.89
N LYS A 27 -51.33 -13.91 66.45
CA LYS A 27 -50.32 -14.92 66.12
C LYS A 27 -50.61 -15.56 64.78
N THR A 28 -51.87 -15.92 64.52
CA THR A 28 -52.31 -16.46 63.23
C THR A 28 -52.12 -15.44 62.11
N ALA A 29 -52.52 -14.18 62.32
CA ALA A 29 -52.29 -13.11 61.34
C ALA A 29 -50.80 -12.90 61.04
N ARG A 30 -49.91 -13.08 62.04
CA ARG A 30 -48.46 -12.96 61.85
C ARG A 30 -47.86 -14.18 61.13
N GLU A 31 -48.37 -15.38 61.38
CA GLU A 31 -47.97 -16.59 60.65
C GLU A 31 -48.44 -16.57 59.21
N GLU A 32 -49.67 -16.11 58.96
CA GLU A 32 -50.21 -15.90 57.62
C GLU A 32 -49.41 -14.83 56.88
N ALA A 33 -49.07 -13.71 57.54
CA ALA A 33 -48.22 -12.68 56.96
C ALA A 33 -46.81 -13.19 56.63
N LYS A 34 -46.21 -14.04 57.50
CA LYS A 34 -44.91 -14.67 57.22
C LYS A 34 -44.98 -15.66 56.06
N LYS A 35 -46.03 -16.48 55.98
CA LYS A 35 -46.26 -17.42 54.87
C LYS A 35 -46.51 -16.68 53.56
N LEU A 36 -47.26 -15.58 53.59
CA LEU A 36 -47.48 -14.72 52.43
C LEU A 36 -46.18 -14.05 51.98
N ALA A 37 -45.35 -13.58 52.93
CA ALA A 37 -44.04 -13.01 52.64
C ALA A 37 -43.05 -14.04 52.06
N GLN A 38 -43.07 -15.28 52.56
CA GLN A 38 -42.25 -16.38 52.03
C GLN A 38 -42.68 -16.76 50.61
N LYS A 39 -43.99 -16.91 50.36
CA LYS A 39 -44.51 -17.16 49.01
C LYS A 39 -44.18 -16.02 48.05
N ALA A 40 -44.36 -14.77 48.47
CA ALA A 40 -43.99 -13.60 47.66
C ALA A 40 -42.48 -13.54 47.38
N ALA A 41 -41.64 -13.96 48.32
CA ALA A 41 -40.20 -14.04 48.13
C ALA A 41 -39.82 -15.16 47.14
N GLU A 42 -40.42 -16.33 47.24
CA GLU A 42 -40.22 -17.46 46.32
C GLU A 42 -40.69 -17.11 44.90
N ASP A 43 -41.86 -16.49 44.76
CA ASP A 43 -42.39 -16.01 43.47
C ASP A 43 -41.48 -14.93 42.86
N ALA A 44 -40.90 -14.05 43.68
CA ALA A 44 -39.93 -13.06 43.22
C ALA A 44 -38.60 -13.71 42.78
N VAL A 45 -38.13 -14.77 43.44
CA VAL A 45 -36.94 -15.53 43.02
C VAL A 45 -37.22 -16.28 41.72
N ILE A 46 -38.38 -16.92 41.58
CA ILE A 46 -38.79 -17.62 40.35
C ILE A 46 -38.93 -16.62 39.18
N ALA A 47 -39.53 -15.45 39.42
CA ALA A 47 -39.65 -14.40 38.41
C ALA A 47 -38.27 -13.83 38.00
N LYS A 48 -37.34 -13.65 38.94
CA LYS A 48 -35.96 -13.26 38.65
C LYS A 48 -35.22 -14.36 37.88
N ALA A 49 -35.36 -15.62 38.26
CA ALA A 49 -34.73 -16.75 37.58
C ALA A 49 -35.24 -16.90 36.13
N LYS A 50 -36.56 -16.71 35.89
CA LYS A 50 -37.14 -16.68 34.53
C LYS A 50 -36.58 -15.52 33.71
N LYS A 51 -36.53 -14.30 34.26
CA LYS A 51 -35.94 -13.13 33.57
C LYS A 51 -34.45 -13.35 33.23
N VAL A 52 -33.67 -13.92 34.15
CA VAL A 52 -32.25 -14.22 33.91
C VAL A 52 -32.08 -15.29 32.83
N ARG A 53 -32.95 -16.32 32.82
CA ARG A 53 -32.97 -17.34 31.74
C ARG A 53 -33.34 -16.73 30.39
N GLU A 54 -34.36 -15.88 30.32
CA GLU A 54 -34.74 -15.20 29.08
C GLU A 54 -33.65 -14.26 28.57
N VAL A 55 -32.97 -13.52 29.47
CA VAL A 55 -31.83 -12.67 29.10
C VAL A 55 -30.66 -13.52 28.58
N ARG A 56 -30.38 -14.66 29.22
CA ARG A 56 -29.33 -15.60 28.78
C ARG A 56 -29.68 -16.27 27.46
N GLU A 57 -30.94 -16.63 27.23
CA GLU A 57 -31.41 -17.18 25.95
C GLU A 57 -31.39 -16.13 24.84
N LYS A 58 -31.81 -14.89 25.11
CA LYS A 58 -31.72 -13.78 24.15
C LYS A 58 -30.27 -13.46 23.80
N ALA A 59 -29.36 -13.49 24.79
CA ALA A 59 -27.92 -13.34 24.57
C ALA A 59 -27.33 -14.52 23.78
N ALA A 60 -27.78 -15.76 24.04
CA ALA A 60 -27.35 -16.95 23.32
C ALA A 60 -27.86 -16.97 21.87
N ARG A 61 -29.11 -16.57 21.62
CA ARG A 61 -29.71 -16.44 20.27
C ARG A 61 -29.04 -15.31 19.49
N SER A 62 -28.84 -14.14 20.10
CA SER A 62 -28.10 -13.03 19.49
C SER A 62 -26.65 -13.40 19.13
N SER A 63 -25.98 -14.19 19.99
CA SER A 63 -24.62 -14.70 19.71
C SER A 63 -24.60 -15.77 18.60
N ALA A 64 -25.60 -16.66 18.56
CA ALA A 64 -25.75 -17.67 17.52
C ALA A 64 -26.10 -17.05 16.15
N GLU A 65 -27.01 -16.07 16.12
CA GLU A 65 -27.39 -15.29 14.94
C GLU A 65 -26.20 -14.47 14.44
N ASN A 66 -25.46 -13.80 15.31
CA ASN A 66 -24.25 -13.09 14.92
C ASN A 66 -23.18 -14.04 14.37
N LYS A 67 -22.97 -15.22 14.99
CA LYS A 67 -22.01 -16.22 14.49
C LYS A 67 -22.45 -16.81 13.15
N ALA A 68 -23.75 -17.00 12.93
CA ALA A 68 -24.31 -17.45 11.66
C ALA A 68 -24.17 -16.38 10.57
N ASN A 69 -24.44 -15.12 10.89
CA ASN A 69 -24.29 -13.98 9.99
C ASN A 69 -22.83 -13.75 9.63
N ILE A 70 -21.90 -13.81 10.59
CA ILE A 70 -20.45 -13.72 10.34
C ILE A 70 -19.99 -14.86 9.42
N LYS A 71 -20.46 -16.10 9.64
CA LYS A 71 -20.13 -17.23 8.77
C LYS A 71 -20.74 -17.10 7.37
N ALA A 72 -21.95 -16.57 7.25
CA ALA A 72 -22.62 -16.33 5.97
C ALA A 72 -21.92 -15.20 5.19
N GLU A 73 -21.53 -14.13 5.87
CA GLU A 73 -20.78 -13.00 5.31
C GLU A 73 -19.37 -13.44 4.89
N GLN A 74 -18.69 -14.29 5.68
CA GLN A 74 -17.41 -14.90 5.30
C GLN A 74 -17.55 -15.84 4.09
N LYS A 75 -18.64 -16.62 3.99
CA LYS A 75 -18.91 -17.45 2.81
C LYS A 75 -19.20 -16.60 1.57
N LYS A 76 -19.93 -15.49 1.70
CA LYS A 76 -20.16 -14.54 0.60
C LYS A 76 -18.85 -13.90 0.14
N LYS A 77 -18.01 -13.40 1.06
CA LYS A 77 -16.68 -12.84 0.74
C LYS A 77 -15.75 -13.86 0.09
N ARG A 78 -15.78 -15.13 0.53
CA ARG A 78 -15.01 -16.22 -0.10
C ARG A 78 -15.55 -16.57 -1.49
N ALA A 79 -16.87 -16.53 -1.71
CA ALA A 79 -17.46 -16.76 -3.02
C ALA A 79 -17.12 -15.62 -4.01
N GLU A 80 -17.13 -14.37 -3.53
CA GLU A 80 -16.74 -13.18 -4.29
C GLU A 80 -15.25 -13.20 -4.69
N ASN A 81 -14.37 -13.59 -3.77
CA ASN A 81 -12.95 -13.77 -4.09
C ASN A 81 -12.73 -14.92 -5.10
N ASN A 82 -13.59 -15.94 -5.08
CA ASN A 82 -13.52 -17.06 -6.03
C ASN A 82 -14.08 -16.71 -7.41
N THR A 83 -14.95 -15.69 -7.54
CA THR A 83 -15.46 -15.23 -8.84
C THR A 83 -14.38 -14.58 -9.70
N THR A 84 -13.48 -13.77 -9.13
CA THR A 84 -12.36 -13.17 -9.88
C THR A 84 -11.40 -14.24 -10.39
N GLY A 85 -11.06 -15.23 -9.55
CA GLY A 85 -10.23 -16.36 -9.95
C GLY A 85 -10.89 -17.23 -11.03
N LYS A 86 -12.22 -17.38 -10.97
CA LYS A 86 -13.00 -18.08 -12.00
C LYS A 86 -12.95 -17.35 -13.34
N ILE A 87 -13.10 -16.02 -13.36
CA ILE A 87 -13.00 -15.21 -14.59
C ILE A 87 -11.62 -15.34 -15.23
N ILE A 88 -10.54 -15.23 -14.45
CA ILE A 88 -9.17 -15.39 -14.97
C ILE A 88 -8.97 -16.80 -15.53
N ARG A 89 -9.48 -17.83 -14.85
CA ARG A 89 -9.42 -19.22 -15.34
C ARG A 89 -10.27 -19.42 -16.60
N ASP A 90 -11.42 -18.78 -16.71
CA ASP A 90 -12.31 -18.87 -17.87
C ASP A 90 -11.72 -18.15 -19.10
N ILE A 91 -10.89 -17.11 -18.88
CA ILE A 91 -10.09 -16.45 -19.92
C ILE A 91 -8.94 -17.36 -20.39
N ILE A 92 -8.17 -17.93 -19.45
CA ILE A 92 -7.02 -18.80 -19.76
C ILE A 92 -7.48 -20.12 -20.42
N SER A 93 -8.60 -20.69 -19.97
CA SER A 93 -9.18 -21.91 -20.55
C SER A 93 -9.88 -21.69 -21.89
N GLY A 94 -9.91 -20.45 -22.39
CA GLY A 94 -10.49 -20.12 -23.70
C GLY A 94 -12.02 -20.10 -23.73
N LYS A 95 -12.69 -20.38 -22.61
CA LYS A 95 -14.16 -20.32 -22.49
C LYS A 95 -14.70 -18.93 -22.84
N PHE A 96 -13.95 -17.88 -22.49
CA PHE A 96 -14.26 -16.49 -22.84
C PHE A 96 -14.18 -16.23 -24.35
N LEU A 97 -13.22 -16.84 -25.04
CA LEU A 97 -12.99 -16.64 -26.48
C LEU A 97 -14.06 -17.31 -27.34
N THR A 98 -14.72 -18.35 -26.83
CA THR A 98 -15.79 -19.12 -27.51
C THR A 98 -17.18 -18.49 -27.46
N GLY A 99 -17.40 -17.34 -26.82
CA GLY A 99 -18.70 -16.66 -26.86
C GLY A 99 -19.01 -16.12 -28.27
N GLU A 100 -20.21 -16.34 -28.81
CA GLU A 100 -20.56 -15.99 -30.21
C GLU A 100 -20.16 -14.54 -30.62
N GLY A 101 -20.22 -13.58 -29.69
CA GLY A 101 -19.83 -12.18 -29.96
C GLY A 101 -18.32 -11.90 -29.94
N VAL A 102 -17.52 -12.70 -29.22
CA VAL A 102 -16.06 -12.52 -29.10
C VAL A 102 -15.33 -13.26 -30.21
N VAL A 103 -15.86 -14.40 -30.66
CA VAL A 103 -15.29 -15.22 -31.76
C VAL A 103 -15.12 -14.38 -33.03
N ALA A 104 -16.09 -13.51 -33.35
CA ALA A 104 -16.04 -12.63 -34.52
C ALA A 104 -14.87 -11.62 -34.49
N HIS A 105 -14.36 -11.28 -33.31
CA HIS A 105 -13.28 -10.31 -33.11
C HIS A 105 -11.94 -10.95 -32.69
N VAL A 106 -11.82 -12.27 -32.69
CA VAL A 106 -10.56 -13.00 -32.46
C VAL A 106 -9.38 -12.47 -33.28
N PRO A 107 -9.48 -12.20 -34.60
CA PRO A 107 -8.35 -11.68 -35.37
C PRO A 107 -7.89 -10.29 -34.88
N PHE A 108 -8.81 -9.43 -34.44
CA PHE A 108 -8.46 -8.13 -33.86
C PHE A 108 -7.73 -8.28 -32.51
N LEU A 109 -8.16 -9.23 -31.67
CA LEU A 109 -7.49 -9.51 -30.40
C LEU A 109 -6.07 -10.06 -30.61
N LEU A 110 -5.89 -10.93 -31.61
CA LEU A 110 -4.57 -11.41 -32.01
C LEU A 110 -3.67 -10.29 -32.54
N PHE A 111 -4.23 -9.37 -33.32
CA PHE A 111 -3.49 -8.19 -33.77
C PHE A 111 -3.01 -7.35 -32.59
N LEU A 112 -3.87 -7.12 -31.59
CA LEU A 112 -3.51 -6.39 -30.38
C LEU A 112 -2.43 -7.10 -29.56
N CYS A 113 -2.53 -8.43 -29.44
CA CYS A 113 -1.50 -9.25 -28.82
C CYS A 113 -0.16 -9.13 -29.57
N GLY A 114 -0.19 -9.15 -30.91
CA GLY A 114 0.98 -8.93 -31.75
C GLY A 114 1.63 -7.56 -31.49
N ILE A 115 0.83 -6.48 -31.39
CA ILE A 115 1.34 -5.14 -31.03
C ILE A 115 1.97 -5.14 -29.63
N PHE A 116 1.37 -5.86 -28.67
CA PHE A 116 1.91 -5.99 -27.32
C PHE A 116 3.28 -6.69 -27.32
N LEU A 117 3.40 -7.81 -28.02
CA LEU A 117 4.68 -8.52 -28.17
C LEU A 117 5.72 -7.65 -28.88
N ALA A 118 5.32 -6.94 -29.94
CA ALA A 118 6.19 -6.00 -30.64
C ALA A 118 6.67 -4.88 -29.71
N ASN A 119 5.80 -4.32 -28.87
CA ASN A 119 6.15 -3.30 -27.89
C ASN A 119 7.20 -3.78 -26.89
N ILE A 120 6.99 -4.96 -26.30
CA ILE A 120 7.95 -5.57 -25.38
C ILE A 120 9.28 -5.79 -26.09
N GLY A 121 9.27 -6.35 -27.31
CA GLY A 121 10.46 -6.54 -28.13
C GLY A 121 11.20 -5.23 -28.41
N LEU A 122 10.48 -4.15 -28.72
CA LEU A 122 11.05 -2.84 -28.98
C LEU A 122 11.70 -2.24 -27.72
N GLY A 123 11.07 -2.42 -26.55
CA GLY A 123 11.65 -2.05 -25.26
C GLY A 123 12.98 -2.74 -24.97
N TYR A 124 13.07 -4.05 -25.22
CA TYR A 124 14.35 -4.78 -25.09
C TYR A 124 15.43 -4.30 -26.06
N LYS A 125 15.05 -3.96 -27.31
CA LYS A 125 16.02 -3.44 -28.29
C LYS A 125 16.55 -2.06 -27.88
N PHE A 126 15.70 -1.21 -27.29
CA PHE A 126 16.09 0.13 -26.86
C PHE A 126 17.24 0.09 -25.85
N GLU A 127 17.13 -0.75 -24.82
CA GLU A 127 18.14 -0.85 -23.76
C GLU A 127 19.52 -1.28 -24.29
N ASN A 128 19.53 -2.21 -25.24
CA ASN A 128 20.77 -2.66 -25.88
C ASN A 128 21.38 -1.57 -26.79
N ILE A 129 20.55 -0.83 -27.53
CA ILE A 129 21.00 0.28 -28.37
C ILE A 129 21.59 1.39 -27.50
N GLU A 130 20.96 1.73 -26.39
CA GLU A 130 21.44 2.75 -25.46
C GLU A 130 22.81 2.38 -24.88
N ARG A 131 22.97 1.14 -24.39
CA ARG A 131 24.26 0.65 -23.91
C ARG A 131 25.35 0.71 -24.97
N ASN A 132 25.05 0.28 -26.20
CA ASN A 132 26.01 0.31 -27.29
C ASN A 132 26.39 1.74 -27.66
N LYS A 133 25.41 2.65 -27.72
CA LYS A 133 25.65 4.07 -27.98
C LYS A 133 26.60 4.67 -26.95
N MET A 134 26.41 4.36 -25.67
CA MET A 134 27.29 4.86 -24.61
C MET A 134 28.72 4.31 -24.73
N LYS A 135 28.88 3.01 -25.02
CA LYS A 135 30.20 2.41 -25.27
C LYS A 135 30.90 3.05 -26.47
N THR A 136 30.21 3.13 -27.62
CA THR A 136 30.75 3.73 -28.84
C THR A 136 31.13 5.19 -28.63
N LYS A 137 30.29 5.96 -27.93
CA LYS A 137 30.59 7.37 -27.61
C LYS A 137 31.87 7.49 -26.77
N ARG A 138 32.04 6.63 -25.76
CA ARG A 138 33.24 6.64 -24.93
C ARG A 138 34.50 6.30 -25.72
N THR A 139 34.45 5.28 -26.58
CA THR A 139 35.58 4.95 -27.46
C THR A 139 35.91 6.09 -28.42
N LEU A 140 34.89 6.78 -28.94
CA LEU A 140 35.08 7.95 -29.81
C LEU A 140 35.75 9.11 -29.06
N GLU A 141 35.33 9.38 -27.82
CA GLU A 141 35.92 10.42 -26.97
C GLU A 141 37.38 10.10 -26.64
N GLU A 142 37.70 8.83 -26.38
CA GLU A 142 39.07 8.36 -26.11
C GLU A 142 39.97 8.55 -27.32
N VAL A 143 39.56 8.08 -28.51
CA VAL A 143 40.31 8.27 -29.76
C VAL A 143 40.50 9.76 -30.08
N ASN A 144 39.49 10.59 -29.83
CA ASN A 144 39.60 12.04 -30.05
C ASN A 144 40.57 12.70 -29.06
N ALA A 145 40.64 12.21 -27.82
CA ALA A 145 41.62 12.67 -26.85
C ALA A 145 43.04 12.30 -27.30
N GLU A 146 43.27 11.06 -27.72
CA GLU A 146 44.55 10.61 -28.26
C GLU A 146 44.98 11.44 -29.48
N TYR A 147 44.06 11.66 -30.43
CA TYR A 147 44.31 12.50 -31.60
C TYR A 147 44.75 13.91 -31.20
N LYS A 148 44.05 14.55 -30.27
CA LYS A 148 44.39 15.89 -29.79
C LYS A 148 45.75 15.93 -29.09
N THR A 149 46.06 14.92 -28.29
CA THR A 149 47.37 14.80 -27.62
C THR A 149 48.50 14.64 -28.63
N LEU A 150 48.34 13.75 -29.62
CA LEU A 150 49.34 13.56 -30.68
C LEU A 150 49.53 14.81 -31.53
N MET A 151 48.42 15.46 -31.91
CA MET A 151 48.47 16.71 -32.65
C MET A 151 49.19 17.80 -31.85
N SER A 152 48.91 17.91 -30.55
CA SER A 152 49.58 18.88 -29.68
C SER A 152 51.08 18.60 -29.52
N ASP A 153 51.50 17.34 -29.43
CA ASP A 153 52.94 16.99 -29.40
C ASP A 153 53.62 17.36 -30.72
N LEU A 154 52.98 17.04 -31.85
CA LEU A 154 53.49 17.35 -33.18
C LEU A 154 53.59 18.87 -33.41
N GLU A 155 52.55 19.62 -33.07
CA GLU A 155 52.55 21.08 -33.16
C GLU A 155 53.65 21.68 -32.28
N SER A 156 53.84 21.15 -31.07
CA SER A 156 54.89 21.60 -30.17
C SER A 156 56.30 21.31 -30.68
N ARG A 157 56.48 20.24 -31.48
CA ARG A 157 57.75 19.96 -32.18
C ARG A 157 57.96 20.87 -33.38
N LEU A 158 56.89 21.23 -34.08
CA LEU A 158 56.92 22.12 -35.24
C LEU A 158 57.04 23.61 -34.88
N GLN A 159 56.88 23.98 -33.60
CA GLN A 159 57.07 25.35 -33.14
C GLN A 159 58.45 25.88 -33.56
N GLN A 160 58.46 27.05 -34.19
CA GLN A 160 59.67 27.68 -34.75
C GLN A 160 60.80 27.76 -33.72
N SER A 161 60.51 28.20 -32.49
CA SER A 161 61.51 28.28 -31.41
C SER A 161 62.16 26.93 -31.06
N ARG A 162 61.41 25.83 -31.16
CA ARG A 162 61.90 24.48 -30.85
C ARG A 162 62.67 23.89 -32.02
N VAL A 163 62.24 24.18 -33.24
CA VAL A 163 62.96 23.86 -34.47
C VAL A 163 64.29 24.60 -34.49
N GLU A 164 64.31 25.93 -34.31
CA GLU A 164 65.52 26.77 -34.24
C GLU A 164 66.56 26.22 -33.26
N GLN A 165 66.12 25.79 -32.07
CA GLN A 165 67.01 25.16 -31.09
C GLN A 165 67.60 23.84 -31.59
N ALA A 166 66.82 23.01 -32.29
CA ALA A 166 67.28 21.72 -32.82
C ALA A 166 68.23 21.84 -34.02
N ILE A 167 68.07 22.87 -34.87
CA ILE A 167 68.97 23.14 -36.01
C ILE A 167 70.21 23.97 -35.62
N LYS A 168 70.23 24.58 -34.42
CA LYS A 168 71.38 25.34 -33.92
C LYS A 168 72.66 24.51 -33.84
N ASP A 169 72.53 23.24 -33.46
CA ASP A 169 73.67 22.30 -33.39
C ASP A 169 74.23 21.96 -34.77
N LEU A 170 73.44 22.15 -35.84
CA LEU A 170 73.86 22.01 -37.24
C LEU A 170 74.45 23.32 -37.81
N GLY A 171 74.46 24.42 -37.04
CA GLY A 171 74.95 25.72 -37.50
C GLY A 171 74.05 26.41 -38.53
N LEU A 172 72.78 25.99 -38.64
CA LEU A 172 71.80 26.53 -39.58
C LEU A 172 70.87 27.53 -38.87
N GLU A 173 70.54 28.64 -39.53
CA GLU A 173 69.62 29.66 -39.03
C GLU A 173 68.29 29.64 -39.80
N GLN A 174 67.18 29.83 -39.10
CA GLN A 174 65.86 29.88 -39.73
C GLN A 174 65.66 31.26 -40.39
N PRO A 175 65.24 31.34 -41.67
CA PRO A 175 64.98 32.62 -42.31
C PRO A 175 63.76 33.32 -41.69
N LEU A 176 63.97 34.53 -41.17
CA LEU A 176 62.93 35.40 -40.59
C LEU A 176 62.15 36.21 -41.64
N ASN A 177 62.68 36.26 -42.86
CA ASN A 177 62.13 37.05 -43.96
C ASN A 177 61.18 36.19 -44.80
N GLN A 178 60.11 36.80 -45.31
CA GLN A 178 59.15 36.14 -46.17
C GLN A 178 59.80 35.76 -47.52
N PRO A 179 59.50 34.58 -48.10
CA PRO A 179 60.01 34.20 -49.41
C PRO A 179 59.56 35.19 -50.48
N ILE A 180 60.48 35.62 -51.34
CA ILE A 180 60.16 36.45 -52.51
C ILE A 180 59.93 35.57 -53.74
N LEU A 181 58.89 35.87 -54.51
CA LEU A 181 58.68 35.28 -55.83
C LEU A 181 59.70 35.90 -56.79
N LEU A 182 60.56 35.05 -57.36
CA LEU A 182 61.44 35.43 -58.45
C LEU A 182 60.65 35.26 -59.76
N GLU A 183 60.45 36.34 -60.52
CA GLU A 183 59.91 36.24 -61.87
C GLU A 183 61.01 35.78 -62.84
N GLU A 184 60.68 34.86 -63.75
CA GLU A 184 61.64 34.15 -64.63
C GLU A 184 62.35 35.04 -65.67
N ASN A 185 62.02 36.34 -65.77
CA ASN A 185 62.59 37.23 -66.78
C ASN A 185 63.48 38.29 -66.14
N GLY A 186 64.74 37.93 -65.91
CA GLY A 186 65.85 38.88 -65.81
C GLY A 186 66.70 38.76 -67.07
N ASP A 187 66.38 39.59 -68.05
CA ASP A 187 67.15 39.78 -69.28
C ASP A 187 68.62 40.19 -68.99
N GLU A 188 69.50 39.72 -69.87
CA GLU A 188 70.95 39.95 -70.07
C GLU A 188 71.71 40.99 -69.21
#